data_AF-A0A3S0D5X2-F1
#
_entry.id   AF-A0A3S0D5X2-F1
#
_cell.length_a   1.000
_cell.length_b   1.000
_cell.length_c   1.000
_cell.angle_alpha   90.00
_cell.angle_beta   90.00
_cell.angle_gamma   90.00
#
_symmetry.space_group_name_H-M   'P 1'
#
loop_
_entity.id
_entity.type
_entity.pdbx_description
1 polymer ?
#
loop_
_entity_poly.entity_id
_entity_poly.type
_entity_poly.pdbx_seq_one_letter_code
_entity_poly.pdbx_strand_id
1 'polypeptide(L)'
;MKSGLNSDFYYPIIKFIANYGLILGGLFILLFGLLAMNKAKTQMDITNEGRKVMVEIIESPPDCERIGRRGGFAKLKFNGKVFNKKTGQKFCSLVEGKKKITMLTNAEKSKIIFLNEYEKEHNWIAGIGLCLFGIVIAYKGCKQK
;
A
#
# COMPACT_ATOMS: atom_id res chain seq x y z
N MET A 1 -21.19 9.36 41.47
CA MET A 1 -21.56 9.87 40.13
C MET A 1 -21.79 8.65 39.23
N LYS A 2 -23.03 8.16 39.13
CA LYS A 2 -23.38 7.00 38.27
C LYS A 2 -23.40 7.49 36.83
N SER A 3 -22.37 7.17 36.04
CA SER A 3 -22.46 7.23 34.58
C SER A 3 -23.43 6.15 34.11
N GLY A 4 -24.72 6.49 34.06
CA GLY A 4 -25.72 5.69 33.39
C GLY A 4 -25.40 5.63 31.90
N LEU A 5 -24.61 4.64 31.50
CA LEU A 5 -24.50 4.24 30.11
C LEU A 5 -25.89 3.81 29.66
N ASN A 6 -26.48 4.60 28.76
CA ASN A 6 -27.85 4.45 28.28
C ASN A 6 -27.95 3.19 27.41
N SER A 7 -28.30 2.06 28.02
CA SER A 7 -28.32 0.71 27.42
C SER A 7 -29.22 0.60 26.20
N ASP A 8 -30.25 1.45 26.13
CA ASP A 8 -31.28 1.41 25.09
C ASP A 8 -30.78 1.93 23.74
N PHE A 9 -29.74 2.77 23.73
CA PHE A 9 -29.13 3.28 22.49
C PHE A 9 -28.14 2.28 21.88
N TYR A 10 -27.42 1.53 22.70
CA TYR A 10 -26.38 0.61 22.24
C TYR A 10 -26.93 -0.74 21.76
N TYR A 11 -28.06 -1.18 22.33
CA TYR A 11 -28.68 -2.45 21.98
C TYR A 11 -28.94 -2.66 20.47
N PRO A 12 -29.54 -1.71 19.71
CA PRO A 12 -29.73 -1.88 18.27
C PRO A 12 -28.42 -1.92 17.49
N ILE A 13 -27.40 -1.16 17.93
CA ILE A 13 -26.07 -1.11 17.30
C ILE A 13 -25.34 -2.44 17.50
N ILE A 14 -25.34 -2.98 18.72
CA ILE A 14 -24.71 -4.26 19.04
C ILE A 14 -25.39 -5.40 18.27
N LYS A 15 -26.72 -5.40 18.19
CA LYS A 15 -27.49 -6.39 17.41
C LYS A 15 -27.19 -6.31 15.92
N PHE A 16 -27.01 -5.10 15.38
CA PHE A 16 -26.61 -4.89 13.99
C PHE A 16 -25.20 -5.42 13.72
N ILE A 17 -24.23 -5.12 14.59
CA ILE A 17 -22.86 -5.63 14.48
C ILE A 17 -22.82 -7.15 14.62
N ALA A 18 -23.60 -7.73 15.53
CA ALA A 18 -23.69 -9.19 15.69
C ALA A 18 -24.25 -9.87 14.43
N ASN A 19 -25.24 -9.29 13.77
CA ASN A 19 -25.90 -9.89 12.61
C ASN A 19 -25.19 -9.63 11.27
N TYR A 20 -24.53 -8.47 11.10
CA TYR A 20 -23.96 -8.04 9.81
C TYR A 20 -22.46 -7.72 9.86
N GLY A 21 -21.85 -7.73 11.04
CA GLY A 21 -20.45 -7.33 11.24
C GLY A 21 -19.46 -8.18 10.45
N LEU A 22 -19.70 -9.49 10.35
CA LEU A 22 -18.85 -10.39 9.56
C LEU A 22 -18.97 -10.09 8.06
N ILE A 23 -20.17 -9.87 7.54
CA ILE A 23 -20.38 -9.56 6.12
C ILE A 23 -19.72 -8.22 5.76
N LEU A 24 -20.00 -7.18 6.55
CA LEU A 24 -19.40 -5.86 6.35
C LEU A 24 -17.87 -5.91 6.47
N GLY A 25 -17.34 -6.60 7.48
CA GLY A 25 -15.89 -6.79 7.66
C GLY A 25 -15.24 -7.50 6.48
N GLY A 26 -15.86 -8.59 5.99
CA GLY A 26 -15.39 -9.31 4.80
C GLY A 26 -15.37 -8.45 3.54
N LEU A 27 -16.42 -7.63 3.33
CA LEU A 27 -16.49 -6.67 2.22
C LEU A 27 -15.41 -5.59 2.31
N PHE A 28 -15.14 -5.06 3.51
CA PHE A 28 -14.04 -4.10 3.71
C PHE A 28 -12.68 -4.71 3.39
N ILE A 29 -12.43 -5.95 3.84
CA ILE A 29 -11.18 -6.67 3.54
C ILE A 29 -11.03 -6.88 2.03
N LEU A 30 -12.12 -7.25 1.34
CA LEU A 30 -12.14 -7.37 -0.11
C LEU A 30 -11.77 -6.07 -0.81
N LEU A 31 -12.33 -4.95 -0.35
CA LEU A 31 -12.03 -3.63 -0.91
C LEU A 31 -10.54 -3.29 -0.78
N PHE A 32 -9.91 -3.57 0.37
CA PHE A 32 -8.47 -3.38 0.54
C PHE A 32 -7.64 -4.31 -0.37
N GLY A 33 -8.07 -5.56 -0.56
CA GLY A 33 -7.44 -6.50 -1.49
C GLY A 33 -7.47 -5.98 -2.93
N LEU A 34 -8.62 -5.51 -3.40
CA LEU A 34 -8.78 -4.91 -4.74
C LEU A 34 -7.88 -3.67 -4.93
N LEU A 35 -7.79 -2.80 -3.92
CA LEU A 35 -6.89 -1.65 -3.97
C LEU A 35 -5.41 -2.06 -4.07
N ALA A 36 -5.00 -3.11 -3.34
CA ALA A 36 -3.64 -3.65 -3.43
C ALA A 36 -3.34 -4.23 -4.82
N MET A 37 -4.29 -4.97 -5.40
CA MET A 37 -4.18 -5.51 -6.75
C MET A 37 -4.10 -4.40 -7.81
N ASN A 38 -4.92 -3.35 -7.71
CA ASN A 38 -4.84 -2.20 -8.62
C ASN A 38 -3.49 -1.49 -8.56
N LYS A 39 -2.91 -1.33 -7.35
CA LYS A 39 -1.56 -0.77 -7.19
C LYS A 39 -0.50 -1.65 -7.85
N ALA A 40 -0.59 -2.98 -7.66
CA ALA A 40 0.31 -3.93 -8.27
C ALA A 40 0.19 -3.95 -9.80
N LYS A 41 -1.03 -3.89 -10.35
CA LYS A 41 -1.27 -3.74 -11.79
C LYS A 41 -0.64 -2.46 -12.34
N THR A 42 -0.85 -1.34 -11.66
CA THR A 42 -0.23 -0.06 -12.06
C THR A 42 1.30 -0.14 -12.03
N GLN A 43 1.89 -0.84 -11.06
CA GLN A 43 3.35 -1.06 -11.02
C GLN A 43 3.79 -1.95 -12.20
N MET A 44 3.05 -3.02 -12.51
CA MET A 44 3.31 -3.90 -13.65
C MET A 44 3.25 -3.15 -14.98
N ASP A 45 2.23 -2.34 -15.20
CA ASP A 45 2.05 -1.55 -16.42
C ASP A 45 3.24 -0.58 -16.61
N ILE A 46 3.69 0.08 -15.53
CA ILE A 46 4.88 0.95 -15.58
C ILE A 46 6.16 0.15 -15.78
N THR A 47 6.26 -1.08 -15.25
CA THR A 47 7.42 -1.95 -15.47
C THR A 47 7.52 -2.40 -16.93
N ASN A 48 6.40 -2.73 -17.56
CA ASN A 48 6.36 -3.27 -18.92
C ASN A 48 6.41 -2.17 -20.01
N GLU A 49 5.66 -1.10 -19.82
CA GLU A 49 5.42 -0.07 -20.84
C GLU A 49 5.99 1.31 -20.45
N GLY A 50 6.48 1.43 -19.22
CA GLY A 50 7.01 2.69 -18.70
C GLY A 50 8.30 3.12 -19.37
N ARG A 51 8.57 4.43 -19.29
CA ARG A 51 9.79 5.01 -19.84
C ARG A 51 10.85 5.16 -18.75
N LYS A 52 12.09 4.82 -19.09
CA LYS A 52 13.24 5.09 -18.22
C LYS A 52 13.53 6.58 -18.20
N VAL A 53 13.63 7.14 -17.01
CA VAL A 53 13.91 8.56 -16.79
C VAL A 53 14.99 8.73 -15.73
N MET A 54 15.79 9.77 -15.90
CA MET A 54 16.77 10.20 -14.90
C MET A 54 16.08 11.11 -13.90
N VAL A 55 16.15 10.72 -12.63
CA VAL A 55 15.53 11.44 -11.51
C VAL A 55 16.63 11.95 -10.60
N GLU A 56 16.52 13.20 -10.15
CA GLU A 56 17.47 13.81 -9.23
C GLU A 56 17.11 13.47 -7.78
N ILE A 57 18.11 13.16 -6.97
CA ILE A 57 17.93 12.86 -5.55
C ILE A 57 18.21 14.15 -4.77
N ILE A 58 17.18 14.66 -4.09
CA ILE A 58 17.29 15.84 -3.23
C ILE A 58 17.79 15.42 -1.84
N GLU A 59 17.20 14.36 -1.31
CA GLU A 59 17.54 13.80 -0.01
C GLU A 59 17.57 12.29 -0.14
N SER A 60 18.67 11.69 0.32
CA SER A 60 18.81 10.24 0.50
C SER A 60 18.87 9.93 1.99
N PRO A 61 18.46 8.73 2.42
CA PRO A 61 18.80 8.25 3.76
C PRO A 61 20.33 8.27 3.94
N PRO A 62 20.83 8.66 5.13
CA PRO A 62 22.26 8.88 5.36
C PRO A 62 23.07 7.59 5.53
N ASP A 63 22.42 6.48 5.89
CA ASP A 63 23.07 5.20 6.15
C ASP A 63 22.05 4.08 5.90
N CYS A 64 22.31 3.22 4.91
CA CYS A 64 21.46 2.08 4.60
C CYS A 64 21.51 0.94 5.64
N GLU A 65 22.62 0.77 6.35
CA GLU A 65 22.81 -0.28 7.35
C GLU A 65 22.01 0.01 8.61
N ARG A 66 21.84 1.30 8.95
CA ARG A 66 21.04 1.76 10.10
C ARG A 66 19.57 1.96 9.82
N ILE A 67 19.10 1.64 8.61
CA ILE A 67 17.66 1.67 8.31
C ILE A 67 16.96 0.55 9.08
N GLY A 68 16.31 0.93 10.18
CA GLY A 68 15.43 0.04 10.95
C GLY A 68 14.18 -0.37 10.17
N ARG A 69 13.34 -1.23 10.77
CA ARG A 69 12.12 -1.80 10.15
C ARG A 69 11.15 -0.76 9.58
N ARG A 70 11.14 0.48 10.10
CA ARG A 70 10.29 1.57 9.59
C ARG A 70 10.69 2.01 8.19
N GLY A 71 11.94 1.77 7.77
CA GLY A 71 12.49 2.09 6.47
C GLY A 71 13.01 3.53 6.37
N GLY A 72 13.85 3.79 5.38
CA GLY A 72 14.27 5.13 4.97
C GLY A 72 13.38 5.68 3.85
N PHE A 73 13.42 7.00 3.68
CA PHE A 73 12.76 7.71 2.58
C PHE A 73 13.81 8.49 1.80
N ALA A 74 13.60 8.58 0.49
CA ALA A 74 14.32 9.48 -0.39
C ALA A 74 13.35 10.50 -0.99
N LYS A 75 13.78 11.76 -1.08
CA LYS A 75 13.08 12.80 -1.84
C LYS A 75 13.68 12.91 -3.21
N LEU A 76 12.85 12.79 -4.22
CA LEU A 76 13.25 12.68 -5.62
C LEU A 76 12.63 13.82 -6.43
N LYS A 77 13.42 14.52 -7.24
CA LYS A 77 12.95 15.58 -8.13
C LYS A 77 12.86 15.08 -9.56
N PHE A 78 11.69 15.21 -10.15
CA PHE A 78 11.47 14.92 -11.57
C PHE A 78 10.43 15.86 -12.14
N ASN A 79 10.73 16.48 -13.29
CA ASN A 79 9.82 17.38 -14.00
C ASN A 79 9.25 18.50 -13.11
N GLY A 80 10.10 19.11 -12.26
CA GLY A 80 9.70 20.16 -11.31
C GLY A 80 8.90 19.68 -10.09
N LYS A 81 8.53 18.40 -10.02
CA LYS A 81 7.77 17.81 -8.90
C LYS A 81 8.71 17.06 -7.95
N VAL A 82 8.35 17.06 -6.66
CA VAL A 82 9.04 16.29 -5.61
C VAL A 82 8.22 15.05 -5.27
N PHE A 83 8.87 13.90 -5.30
CA PHE A 83 8.31 12.60 -5.00
C PHE A 83 8.98 12.03 -3.76
N ASN A 84 8.19 11.75 -2.73
CA ASN A 84 8.66 11.04 -1.54
C ASN A 84 8.55 9.54 -1.80
N LYS A 85 9.69 8.86 -1.83
CA LYS A 85 9.75 7.43 -2.10
C LYS A 85 10.35 6.69 -0.92
N LYS A 86 9.64 5.66 -0.44
CA LYS A 86 10.19 4.76 0.57
C LYS A 86 11.27 3.90 -0.08
N THR A 87 12.48 3.97 0.44
CA THR A 87 13.64 3.24 -0.09
C THR A 87 13.94 1.98 0.72
N GLY A 88 13.53 1.92 2.00
CA GLY A 88 13.68 0.72 2.84
C GLY A 88 15.10 0.13 2.79
N GLN A 89 15.30 -1.12 3.19
CA GLN A 89 16.60 -1.78 2.95
C GLN A 89 16.77 -2.19 1.48
N LYS A 90 15.68 -2.58 0.80
CA LYS A 90 15.71 -3.15 -0.56
C LYS A 90 16.16 -2.17 -1.66
N PHE A 91 15.96 -0.88 -1.47
CA PHE A 91 16.25 0.17 -2.47
C PHE A 91 17.16 1.28 -1.94
N CYS A 92 17.59 1.23 -0.68
CA CYS A 92 18.47 2.27 -0.14
C CYS A 92 19.81 2.36 -0.86
N SER A 93 20.45 1.21 -1.16
CA SER A 93 21.70 1.18 -1.92
C SER A 93 21.57 1.75 -3.35
N LEU A 94 20.35 1.90 -3.85
CA LEU A 94 20.12 2.54 -5.14
C LEU A 94 20.23 4.07 -5.04
N VAL A 95 19.95 4.67 -3.88
CA VAL A 95 19.91 6.13 -3.68
C VAL A 95 21.06 6.67 -2.83
N GLU A 96 21.67 5.86 -1.98
CA GLU A 96 22.72 6.28 -1.05
C GLU A 96 23.92 6.87 -1.78
N GLY A 97 24.30 8.10 -1.41
CA GLY A 97 25.43 8.82 -1.99
C GLY A 97 25.27 9.24 -3.45
N LYS A 98 24.12 8.96 -4.10
CA LYS A 98 23.89 9.28 -5.51
C LYS A 98 23.13 10.59 -5.66
N LYS A 99 23.51 11.37 -6.67
CA LYS A 99 22.79 12.61 -7.05
C LYS A 99 21.66 12.35 -8.05
N LYS A 100 21.76 11.28 -8.85
CA LYS A 100 20.76 10.92 -9.86
C LYS A 100 20.62 9.41 -9.97
N ILE A 101 19.42 8.95 -10.28
CA ILE A 101 19.11 7.53 -10.51
C ILE A 101 18.18 7.35 -11.70
N THR A 102 18.29 6.20 -12.36
CA THR A 102 17.35 5.79 -13.40
C THR A 102 16.14 5.13 -12.76
N MET A 103 14.95 5.66 -13.06
CA MET A 103 13.67 5.13 -12.60
C MET A 103 12.72 4.93 -13.78
N LEU A 104 11.60 4.24 -13.56
CA LEU A 104 10.53 4.13 -14.53
C LEU A 104 9.41 5.10 -14.20
N THR A 105 8.79 5.67 -15.23
CA THR A 105 7.62 6.53 -15.11
C THR A 105 6.55 6.15 -16.11
N ASN A 106 5.30 6.47 -15.77
CA ASN A 106 4.16 6.31 -16.67
C ASN A 106 4.13 7.42 -17.74
N ALA A 107 3.27 7.26 -18.75
CA ALA A 107 3.09 8.23 -19.84
C ALA A 107 2.79 9.66 -19.34
N GLU A 108 2.01 9.78 -18.26
CA GLU A 108 1.60 11.05 -17.66
C GLU A 108 2.66 11.71 -16.77
N LYS A 109 3.80 11.03 -16.51
CA LYS A 109 4.85 11.49 -15.58
C LYS A 109 4.32 11.76 -14.16
N SER A 110 3.24 11.09 -13.76
CA SER A 110 2.57 11.26 -12.47
C SER A 110 3.06 10.29 -11.41
N LYS A 111 3.73 9.20 -11.81
CA LYS A 111 4.29 8.19 -10.90
C LYS A 111 5.70 7.79 -11.30
N ILE A 112 6.57 7.58 -10.30
CA ILE A 112 7.91 7.02 -10.48
C ILE A 112 8.10 5.77 -9.61
N ILE A 113 8.71 4.73 -10.21
CA ILE A 113 9.02 3.46 -9.53
C ILE A 113 10.46 3.05 -9.82
N PHE A 114 11.06 2.28 -8.91
CA PHE A 114 12.37 1.67 -9.17
C PHE A 114 12.25 0.61 -10.26
N LEU A 115 13.33 0.39 -11.02
CA LEU A 115 13.37 -0.57 -12.13
C LEU A 115 12.89 -1.97 -11.72
N ASN A 116 13.22 -2.42 -10.51
CA ASN A 116 12.86 -3.75 -10.01
C ASN A 116 11.86 -3.67 -8.84
N GLU A 117 11.06 -2.60 -8.77
CA GLU A 117 10.09 -2.41 -7.67
C GLU A 117 8.99 -3.48 -7.70
N TYR A 118 8.42 -3.73 -8.88
CA TYR A 118 7.34 -4.69 -9.06
C TYR A 118 7.73 -6.12 -8.64
N GLU A 119 8.90 -6.59 -9.10
CA GLU A 119 9.42 -7.93 -8.80
C GLU A 119 9.70 -8.12 -7.31
N LYS A 120 10.17 -7.07 -6.62
CA LYS A 120 10.61 -7.15 -5.22
C LYS A 120 9.49 -6.93 -4.19
N GLU A 121 8.39 -6.29 -4.55
CA GLU A 121 7.34 -5.91 -3.59
C GLU A 121 6.23 -6.96 -3.42
N HIS A 122 6.08 -7.95 -4.31
CA HIS A 122 5.11 -9.07 -4.22
C HIS A 122 3.66 -8.67 -3.84
N ASN A 123 3.28 -7.40 -4.05
CA ASN A 123 2.01 -6.81 -3.59
C ASN A 123 0.78 -7.55 -4.18
N TRP A 124 0.93 -8.17 -5.36
CA TRP A 124 -0.13 -8.92 -6.02
C TRP A 124 -0.58 -10.15 -5.23
N ILE A 125 0.38 -10.92 -4.68
CA ILE A 125 0.08 -12.14 -3.90
C ILE A 125 -0.65 -11.78 -2.61
N ALA A 126 -0.19 -10.73 -1.93
CA ALA A 126 -0.86 -10.19 -0.74
C ALA A 126 -2.30 -9.75 -1.06
N GLY A 127 -2.51 -9.08 -2.20
CA GLY A 127 -3.85 -8.68 -2.67
C GLY A 127 -4.79 -9.88 -2.88
N ILE A 128 -4.33 -10.93 -3.57
CA ILE A 128 -5.11 -12.16 -3.77
C ILE A 128 -5.45 -12.82 -2.41
N GLY A 129 -4.47 -12.94 -1.52
CA GLY A 129 -4.68 -13.53 -0.19
C GLY A 129 -5.73 -12.77 0.61
N LEU A 130 -5.70 -11.44 0.60
CA LEU A 130 -6.70 -10.60 1.24
C LEU A 130 -8.09 -10.80 0.64
N CYS A 131 -8.20 -10.85 -0.69
CA CYS A 131 -9.48 -11.11 -1.35
C CYS A 131 -10.07 -12.47 -0.95
N LEU A 132 -9.26 -13.54 -0.98
CA LEU A 132 -9.71 -14.87 -0.57
C LEU A 132 -10.17 -14.89 0.89
N PHE A 133 -9.40 -14.26 1.78
CA PHE A 133 -9.76 -14.15 3.19
C PHE A 133 -11.06 -13.37 3.42
N GLY A 134 -11.23 -12.25 2.71
CA GLY A 134 -12.45 -11.45 2.75
C GLY A 134 -13.67 -12.21 2.25
N ILE A 135 -13.54 -12.99 1.16
CA ILE A 135 -14.61 -13.89 0.68
C ILE A 135 -14.99 -14.91 1.75
N VAL A 136 -14.02 -15.57 2.38
CA VAL A 136 -14.28 -16.58 3.41
C VAL A 136 -15.01 -15.97 4.61
N ILE A 137 -14.61 -14.77 5.06
CA ILE A 137 -15.28 -14.07 6.16
C ILE A 137 -16.72 -13.68 5.77
N ALA A 138 -16.90 -13.08 4.59
CA ALA A 138 -18.22 -12.68 4.11
C ALA A 138 -19.14 -13.90 3.96
N TYR A 139 -18.63 -15.00 3.41
CA TYR A 139 -19.37 -16.26 3.27
C TYR A 139 -19.80 -16.85 4.63
N LYS A 140 -18.89 -16.86 5.62
CA LYS A 140 -19.25 -17.27 6.99
C LYS A 140 -20.31 -16.38 7.61
N GLY A 141 -20.23 -15.06 7.36
CA GLY A 141 -21.25 -14.10 7.79
C GLY A 141 -22.62 -14.38 7.18
N CYS A 142 -22.68 -14.75 5.89
CA CYS A 142 -23.93 -15.15 5.23
C CYS A 142 -24.51 -16.45 5.79
N LYS A 143 -23.67 -17.42 6.20
CA LYS A 143 -24.11 -18.70 6.76
C LYS A 143 -24.59 -18.61 8.22
N GLN A 144 -24.14 -17.61 8.97
CA GLN A 144 -24.59 -17.38 10.35
C GLN A 144 -25.96 -16.68 10.43
N LYS A 145 -26.47 -16.18 9.30
CA LYS A 145 -27.79 -15.59 9.17
C LYS A 145 -28.83 -16.67 8.88
#